data_AF-A0A2W5GYK2-F1
#
_entry.id   AF-A0A2W5GYK2-F1
#
_cell.length_a   1.000
_cell.length_b   1.000
_cell.length_c   1.000
_cell.angle_alpha   90.00
_cell.angle_beta   90.00
_cell.angle_gamma   90.00
#
_symmetry.space_group_name_H-M   'P 1'
#
loop_
_entity.id
_entity.type
_entity.pdbx_description
1 polymer ?
#
loop_
_entity_poly.entity_id
_entity_poly.type
_entity_poly.pdbx_seq_one_letter_code
_entity_poly.pdbx_strand_id
1 'polypeptide(L)'
;MSTTELHEEGQSHGGGKKEVIKITIILTVITIVELILGFIMMPWEEGSFKRDFVKGVIIILMLAKAYYIVGYFMHLIHENKIMKRLILIPLTVFIWFIIAFLADGHSYYELRAKYDPYSVEMNERKVPENEHKAPHDDAPHESHEE
;
A
#
# COMPACT_ATOMS: atom_id res chain seq x y z
N MET A 1 6.92 -36.74 -55.86
CA MET A 1 7.75 -35.58 -55.47
C MET A 1 7.06 -34.97 -54.26
N SER A 2 7.70 -35.12 -53.10
CA SER A 2 7.20 -34.72 -51.79
C SER A 2 7.25 -33.19 -51.63
N THR A 3 6.58 -32.70 -50.58
CA THR A 3 6.56 -31.31 -50.07
C THR A 3 5.65 -30.30 -50.77
N THR A 4 4.33 -30.53 -50.70
CA THR A 4 3.41 -29.40 -50.45
C THR A 4 3.45 -29.12 -48.96
N GLU A 5 4.19 -28.07 -48.61
CA GLU A 5 4.24 -27.52 -47.27
C GLU A 5 2.83 -27.13 -46.83
N LEU A 6 2.29 -27.94 -45.93
CA LEU A 6 1.22 -27.53 -45.04
C LEU A 6 1.81 -26.44 -44.15
N HIS A 7 1.70 -25.18 -44.62
CA HIS A 7 1.78 -24.04 -43.74
C HIS A 7 0.74 -24.26 -42.64
N GLU A 8 1.22 -24.63 -41.45
CA GLU A 8 0.40 -24.68 -40.25
C GLU A 8 -0.21 -23.29 -40.03
N GLU A 9 -1.48 -23.14 -40.42
CA GLU A 9 -2.38 -22.19 -39.81
C GLU A 9 -2.54 -22.54 -38.32
N GLY A 10 -1.61 -22.04 -37.51
CA GLY A 10 -1.69 -22.03 -36.05
C GLY A 10 -1.89 -20.62 -35.47
N GLN A 11 -2.27 -19.64 -36.30
CA GLN A 11 -2.48 -18.24 -35.89
C GLN A 11 -3.94 -17.98 -35.49
N SER A 12 -4.44 -18.59 -34.43
CA SER A 12 -5.64 -18.10 -33.74
C SER A 12 -5.82 -18.82 -32.39
N HIS A 13 -6.20 -18.12 -31.32
CA HIS A 13 -6.50 -18.62 -29.95
C HIS A 13 -5.35 -18.67 -28.91
N GLY A 14 -4.28 -17.88 -29.06
CA GLY A 14 -3.17 -17.80 -28.10
C GLY A 14 -2.89 -16.45 -27.43
N GLY A 15 -3.38 -15.33 -27.98
CA GLY A 15 -2.86 -13.98 -27.71
C GLY A 15 -3.03 -13.48 -26.27
N GLY A 16 -4.24 -13.58 -25.70
CA GLY A 16 -4.54 -12.99 -24.39
C GLY A 16 -3.80 -13.62 -23.21
N LYS A 17 -3.53 -14.92 -23.26
CA LYS A 17 -2.84 -15.64 -22.17
C LYS A 17 -1.39 -15.17 -22.02
N LYS A 18 -0.67 -15.03 -23.15
CA LYS A 18 0.73 -14.58 -23.15
C LYS A 18 0.87 -13.16 -22.65
N GLU A 19 -0.09 -12.31 -23.01
CA GLU A 19 -0.12 -10.92 -22.61
C GLU A 19 -0.38 -10.81 -21.09
N VAL A 20 -1.42 -11.48 -20.55
CA VAL A 20 -1.71 -11.50 -19.10
C VAL A 20 -0.51 -12.00 -18.28
N ILE A 21 0.17 -13.05 -18.74
CA ILE A 21 1.36 -13.60 -18.07
C ILE A 21 2.49 -12.55 -18.01
N LYS A 22 2.74 -11.79 -19.08
CA LYS A 22 3.75 -10.72 -19.06
C LYS A 22 3.44 -9.67 -18.01
N ILE A 23 2.17 -9.28 -17.89
CA ILE A 23 1.77 -8.25 -16.92
C ILE A 23 1.88 -8.77 -15.49
N THR A 24 1.43 -9.99 -15.24
CA THR A 24 1.61 -10.63 -13.94
C THR A 24 3.09 -10.64 -13.56
N ILE A 25 4.00 -11.03 -14.48
CA ILE A 25 5.44 -11.02 -14.23
C ILE A 25 5.95 -9.61 -13.89
N ILE A 26 5.59 -8.60 -14.69
CA ILE A 26 6.01 -7.20 -14.45
C ILE A 26 5.52 -6.70 -13.09
N LEU A 27 4.25 -6.95 -12.76
CA LEU A 27 3.65 -6.54 -11.50
C LEU A 27 4.27 -7.27 -10.31
N THR A 28 4.60 -8.55 -10.47
CA THR A 28 5.32 -9.34 -9.46
C THR A 28 6.71 -8.75 -9.21
N VAL A 29 7.46 -8.42 -10.27
CA VAL A 29 8.79 -7.81 -10.13
C VAL A 29 8.70 -6.46 -9.41
N ILE A 30 7.78 -5.57 -9.81
CA ILE A 30 7.57 -4.28 -9.13
C ILE A 30 7.21 -4.49 -7.66
N THR A 31 6.34 -5.45 -7.36
CA THR A 31 5.92 -5.75 -5.97
C THR A 31 7.06 -6.30 -5.12
N ILE A 32 7.93 -7.16 -5.68
CA ILE A 32 9.10 -7.68 -4.97
C ILE A 32 10.11 -6.56 -4.70
N VAL A 33 10.38 -5.70 -5.69
CA VAL A 33 11.27 -4.56 -5.53
C VAL A 33 10.77 -3.64 -4.43
N GLU A 34 9.47 -3.33 -4.41
CA GLU A 34 8.87 -2.49 -3.38
C GLU A 34 8.99 -3.09 -1.98
N LEU A 35 8.70 -4.38 -1.81
CA LEU A 35 8.87 -5.10 -0.55
C LEU A 35 10.31 -5.02 -0.05
N ILE A 36 11.28 -5.26 -0.93
CA ILE A 36 12.71 -5.16 -0.60
C ILE A 36 13.06 -3.73 -0.16
N LEU A 37 12.59 -2.71 -0.87
CA LEU A 37 12.78 -1.31 -0.47
C LEU A 37 12.17 -1.02 0.91
N GLY A 38 10.99 -1.56 1.19
CA GLY A 38 10.34 -1.46 2.50
C GLY A 38 11.14 -2.12 3.62
N PHE A 39 11.69 -3.32 3.37
CA PHE A 39 12.53 -4.03 4.35
C PHE A 39 13.87 -3.33 4.59
N ILE A 40 14.52 -2.81 3.54
CA ILE A 40 15.79 -2.05 3.67
C ILE A 40 15.60 -0.76 4.48
N MET A 41 14.39 -0.20 4.48
CA MET A 41 14.06 1.00 5.24
C MET A 41 13.84 0.72 6.75
N MET A 42 13.57 -0.53 7.15
CA MET A 42 13.26 -0.90 8.54
C MET A 42 14.31 -0.46 9.58
N PRO A 43 15.64 -0.59 9.35
CA PRO A 43 16.65 -0.18 10.32
C PRO A 43 16.96 1.34 10.32
N TRP A 44 16.27 2.16 9.52
CA TRP A 44 16.58 3.59 9.42
C TRP A 44 15.98 4.40 10.58
N GLU A 45 16.75 5.37 11.08
CA GLU A 45 16.33 6.28 12.14
C GLU A 45 15.02 7.03 11.80
N GLU A 46 14.21 7.22 12.84
CA GLU A 46 12.96 7.95 12.74
C GLU A 46 13.23 9.44 12.52
N GLY A 47 12.56 10.05 11.52
CA GLY A 47 12.76 11.46 11.15
C GLY A 47 13.85 11.73 10.11
N SER A 48 14.55 10.70 9.62
CA SER A 48 15.49 10.86 8.50
C SER A 48 14.75 11.18 7.20
N PHE A 49 15.14 12.28 6.51
CA PHE A 49 14.62 12.65 5.18
C PHE A 49 14.66 11.50 4.17
N LYS A 50 15.70 10.65 4.26
CA LYS A 50 15.85 9.44 3.43
C LYS A 50 14.69 8.45 3.62
N ARG A 51 14.24 8.25 4.87
CA ARG A 51 13.12 7.36 5.22
C ARG A 51 11.82 7.88 4.64
N ASP A 52 11.54 9.17 4.78
CA ASP A 52 10.31 9.76 4.27
C ASP A 52 10.28 9.82 2.74
N PHE A 53 11.43 10.05 2.10
CA PHE A 53 11.55 9.94 0.65
C PHE A 53 11.24 8.51 0.17
N VAL A 54 11.81 7.48 0.81
CA VAL A 54 11.56 6.08 0.42
C VAL A 54 10.11 5.67 0.66
N LYS A 55 9.48 6.11 1.76
CA LYS A 55 8.03 5.94 1.96
C LYS A 55 7.23 6.55 0.81
N GLY A 56 7.59 7.76 0.37
CA GLY A 56 6.99 8.40 -0.79
C GLY A 56 7.16 7.58 -2.07
N VAL A 57 8.36 7.07 -2.33
CA VAL A 57 8.64 6.20 -3.49
C VAL A 57 7.81 4.92 -3.45
N ILE A 58 7.68 4.28 -2.29
CA ILE A 58 6.86 3.07 -2.10
C ILE A 58 5.39 3.37 -2.44
N ILE A 59 4.84 4.50 -1.96
CA ILE A 59 3.47 4.91 -2.27
C ILE A 59 3.29 5.16 -3.78
N ILE A 60 4.27 5.81 -4.43
CA ILE A 60 4.23 6.06 -5.88
C ILE A 60 4.27 4.74 -6.66
N LEU A 61 5.12 3.77 -6.25
CA LEU A 61 5.19 2.45 -6.87
C LEU A 61 3.88 1.66 -6.72
N MET A 62 3.23 1.75 -5.55
CA MET A 62 1.89 1.18 -5.32
C MET A 62 0.85 1.76 -6.28
N LEU A 63 0.81 3.09 -6.43
CA LEU A 63 -0.09 3.77 -7.36
C LEU A 63 0.22 3.40 -8.83
N ALA A 64 1.51 3.34 -9.19
CA ALA A 64 1.94 2.98 -10.53
C ALA A 64 1.51 1.55 -10.89
N LYS A 65 1.66 0.59 -9.97
CA LYS A 65 1.17 -0.78 -10.14
C LYS A 65 -0.35 -0.83 -10.33
N ALA A 66 -1.10 -0.08 -9.52
CA ALA A 66 -2.56 -0.02 -9.63
C ALA A 66 -2.98 0.56 -10.99
N TYR A 67 -2.32 1.62 -11.44
CA TYR A 67 -2.54 2.20 -12.77
C TYR A 67 -2.20 1.20 -13.90
N TYR A 68 -1.08 0.49 -13.79
CA TYR A 68 -0.65 -0.50 -14.79
C TYR A 68 -1.65 -1.66 -14.92
N ILE A 69 -2.17 -2.15 -13.79
CA ILE A 69 -3.27 -3.12 -13.73
C ILE A 69 -4.48 -2.59 -14.50
N VAL A 70 -4.97 -1.39 -14.17
CA VAL A 70 -6.17 -0.80 -14.78
C VAL A 70 -5.97 -0.52 -16.27
N GLY A 71 -4.85 0.07 -16.66
CA GLY A 71 -4.52 0.40 -18.04
C GLY A 71 -4.41 -0.83 -18.93
N TYR A 72 -3.83 -1.91 -18.42
CA TYR A 72 -3.71 -3.16 -19.16
C TYR A 72 -5.04 -3.92 -19.25
N PHE A 73 -5.82 -4.00 -18.16
CA PHE A 73 -7.19 -4.49 -18.21
C PHE A 73 -8.12 -3.61 -19.07
N MET A 74 -7.74 -2.34 -19.31
CA MET A 74 -8.37 -1.44 -20.29
C MET A 74 -7.85 -1.59 -21.73
N HIS A 75 -6.69 -2.19 -21.96
CA HIS A 75 -6.12 -2.31 -23.31
C HIS A 75 -6.55 -3.60 -24.04
N LEU A 76 -6.95 -4.64 -23.29
CA LEU A 76 -7.65 -5.83 -23.82
C LEU A 76 -9.09 -5.54 -24.33
N ILE A 77 -9.41 -4.26 -24.51
CA ILE A 77 -10.76 -3.71 -24.60
C ILE A 77 -11.05 -2.94 -25.89
N HIS A 78 -10.24 -3.17 -26.92
CA HIS A 78 -10.69 -2.82 -28.26
C HIS A 78 -12.01 -3.55 -28.64
N GLU A 79 -12.39 -4.61 -27.90
CA GLU A 79 -13.62 -5.38 -28.11
C GLU A 79 -14.79 -5.02 -27.14
N ASN A 80 -14.54 -4.80 -25.83
CA ASN A 80 -15.63 -4.80 -24.82
C ASN A 80 -15.73 -3.52 -23.97
N LYS A 81 -16.29 -2.44 -24.52
CA LYS A 81 -16.53 -1.14 -23.85
C LYS A 81 -17.26 -1.21 -22.49
N ILE A 82 -17.99 -2.30 -22.23
CA ILE A 82 -18.70 -2.54 -20.97
C ILE A 82 -17.72 -2.90 -19.84
N MET A 83 -16.70 -3.72 -20.13
CA MET A 83 -15.77 -4.20 -19.11
C MET A 83 -14.96 -3.05 -18.47
N LYS A 84 -14.55 -2.04 -19.26
CA LYS A 84 -13.87 -0.86 -18.70
C LYS A 84 -14.79 -0.02 -17.84
N ARG A 85 -16.08 0.09 -18.23
CA ARG A 85 -17.06 0.89 -17.51
C ARG A 85 -17.37 0.26 -16.15
N LEU A 86 -17.37 -1.06 -16.07
CA LEU A 86 -17.55 -1.80 -14.83
C LEU A 86 -16.36 -1.72 -13.87
N ILE A 87 -15.14 -1.50 -14.35
CA ILE A 87 -13.97 -1.35 -13.49
C ILE A 87 -13.76 0.12 -13.10
N LEU A 88 -13.95 1.04 -14.05
CA LEU A 88 -13.69 2.46 -13.84
C LEU A 88 -14.75 3.14 -12.94
N ILE A 89 -16.04 2.82 -13.12
CA ILE A 89 -17.12 3.42 -12.32
C ILE A 89 -16.95 3.11 -10.83
N PRO A 90 -16.85 1.85 -10.38
CA PRO A 90 -16.69 1.57 -8.95
C PRO A 90 -15.37 2.12 -8.41
N LEU A 91 -14.31 2.18 -9.20
CA LEU A 91 -13.03 2.76 -8.77
C LEU A 91 -13.16 4.28 -8.50
N THR A 92 -13.84 5.02 -9.37
CA THR A 92 -14.11 6.45 -9.16
C THR A 92 -15.01 6.70 -7.96
N VAL A 93 -16.09 5.91 -7.80
CA VAL A 93 -16.98 6.03 -6.64
C VAL A 93 -16.26 5.67 -5.35
N PHE A 94 -15.37 4.68 -5.39
CA PHE A 94 -14.56 4.28 -4.23
C PHE A 94 -13.61 5.40 -3.78
N ILE A 95 -12.92 6.06 -4.72
CA ILE A 95 -12.03 7.20 -4.40
C ILE A 95 -12.83 8.36 -3.79
N TRP A 96 -13.97 8.69 -4.40
CA TRP A 96 -14.86 9.73 -3.87
C TRP A 96 -15.37 9.39 -2.46
N PHE A 97 -15.74 8.12 -2.24
CA PHE A 97 -16.17 7.61 -0.94
C PHE A 97 -15.08 7.73 0.12
N ILE A 98 -13.83 7.35 -0.19
CA ILE A 98 -12.69 7.53 0.74
C ILE A 98 -12.54 8.99 1.15
N ILE A 99 -12.62 9.94 0.20
CA ILE A 99 -12.50 11.37 0.48
C ILE A 99 -13.64 11.86 1.37
N ALA A 100 -14.88 11.46 1.07
CA ALA A 100 -16.05 11.82 1.87
C ALA A 100 -15.93 11.29 3.31
N PHE A 101 -15.51 10.04 3.47
CA PHE A 101 -15.29 9.43 4.79
C PHE A 101 -14.12 10.05 5.54
N LEU A 102 -13.05 10.46 4.86
CA LEU A 102 -11.92 11.16 5.51
C LEU A 102 -12.35 12.54 6.01
N ALA A 103 -13.14 13.27 5.23
CA ALA A 103 -13.68 14.57 5.61
C ALA A 103 -14.66 14.46 6.79
N ASP A 104 -15.58 13.49 6.72
CA ASP A 104 -16.53 13.24 7.81
C ASP A 104 -15.83 12.71 9.07
N GLY A 105 -14.83 11.85 8.92
CA GLY A 105 -13.99 11.38 10.01
C GLY A 105 -13.18 12.49 10.69
N HIS A 106 -12.62 13.43 9.91
CA HIS A 106 -11.93 14.60 10.47
C HIS A 106 -12.90 15.49 11.26
N SER A 107 -14.09 15.76 10.72
CA SER A 107 -15.15 16.48 11.40
C SER A 107 -15.58 15.78 12.70
N TYR A 108 -15.76 14.46 12.66
CA TYR A 108 -16.12 13.65 13.81
C TYR A 108 -15.06 13.72 14.93
N TYR A 109 -13.78 13.63 14.56
CA TYR A 109 -12.67 13.77 15.51
C TYR A 109 -12.67 15.16 16.18
N GLU A 110 -12.82 16.22 15.39
CA GLU A 110 -12.82 17.60 15.89
C GLU A 110 -14.01 17.89 16.81
N LEU A 111 -15.20 17.40 16.46
CA LEU A 111 -16.40 17.55 17.27
C LEU A 111 -16.28 16.80 18.60
N ARG A 112 -15.72 15.59 18.59
CA ARG A 112 -15.51 14.84 19.83
C ARG A 112 -14.52 15.56 20.74
N ALA A 113 -13.39 16.03 20.20
CA ALA A 113 -12.40 16.79 20.96
C ALA A 113 -12.96 18.07 21.59
N LYS A 114 -14.02 18.65 21.02
CA LYS A 114 -14.65 19.89 21.49
C LYS A 114 -15.80 19.70 22.47
N TYR A 115 -16.57 18.61 22.36
CA TYR A 115 -17.83 18.43 23.11
C TYR A 115 -17.83 17.25 24.09
N ASP A 116 -16.88 16.31 24.03
CA ASP A 116 -16.78 15.20 24.97
C ASP A 116 -15.93 15.62 26.20
N PRO A 117 -16.53 15.79 27.40
CA PRO A 117 -15.87 16.36 28.57
C PRO A 117 -14.64 15.55 29.03
N TYR A 118 -14.63 14.23 28.79
CA TYR A 118 -13.50 13.37 29.13
C TYR A 118 -12.31 13.57 28.18
N SER A 119 -12.58 13.94 26.92
CA SER A 119 -11.55 14.19 25.90
C SER A 119 -10.90 15.57 26.04
N VAL A 120 -11.64 16.57 26.52
CA VAL A 120 -11.12 17.91 26.87
C VAL A 120 -10.15 17.79 28.05
N GLU A 121 -10.54 17.05 29.09
CA GLU A 121 -9.72 16.85 30.28
C GLU A 121 -8.40 16.14 29.96
N MET A 122 -8.39 15.13 29.08
CA MET A 122 -7.17 14.44 28.64
C MET A 122 -6.25 15.30 27.75
N ASN A 123 -6.82 16.21 26.95
CA ASN A 123 -6.04 17.10 26.09
C ASN A 123 -5.42 18.26 26.89
N GLU A 124 -6.11 18.73 27.95
CA GLU A 124 -5.60 19.73 28.89
C GLU A 124 -4.65 19.16 29.96
N ARG A 125 -4.77 17.87 30.29
CA ARG A 125 -3.87 17.18 31.21
C ARG A 125 -2.53 16.91 30.52
N LYS A 126 -1.67 17.93 30.48
CA LYS A 126 -0.23 17.76 30.20
C LYS A 126 0.32 16.66 31.10
N VAL A 127 0.57 15.49 30.53
CA VAL A 127 1.39 14.46 31.16
C VAL A 127 2.75 15.12 31.44
N PRO A 128 3.23 15.15 32.70
CA PRO A 128 4.51 15.76 33.00
C PRO A 128 5.62 15.10 32.17
N GLU A 129 6.49 15.93 31.60
CA GLU A 129 7.60 15.55 30.73
C GLU A 129 8.76 14.90 31.51
N ASN A 130 8.46 13.93 32.35
CA ASN A 130 9.48 13.10 32.98
C ASN A 130 8.95 11.67 33.12
N GLU A 131 9.86 10.72 33.22
CA GLU A 131 9.63 9.27 33.38
C GLU A 131 9.79 8.38 32.13
N HIS A 132 10.47 8.87 31.08
CA HIS A 132 11.38 7.98 30.32
C HIS A 132 12.77 7.99 30.98
N LYS A 133 12.86 7.39 32.17
CA LYS A 133 14.10 6.80 32.67
C LYS A 133 13.74 5.64 33.57
N ALA A 134 13.39 4.51 32.96
CA ALA A 134 13.49 3.24 33.66
C ALA A 134 14.96 3.05 34.06
N PRO A 135 15.30 2.87 35.35
CA PRO A 135 16.55 2.22 35.69
C PRO A 135 16.35 0.75 35.34
N HIS A 136 17.19 0.29 34.42
CA HIS A 136 17.47 -1.11 34.21
C HIS A 136 17.83 -1.79 35.54
N ASP A 137 17.47 -3.06 35.61
CA ASP A 137 17.81 -4.04 36.64
C ASP A 137 19.21 -3.87 37.22
N ASP A 138 19.32 -3.83 38.55
CA ASP A 138 20.47 -4.31 39.30
C ASP A 138 19.95 -4.93 40.61
N ALA A 139 19.71 -6.25 40.57
CA ALA A 139 19.49 -7.04 41.77
C ALA A 139 20.81 -7.16 42.57
N PRO A 140 20.81 -7.05 43.90
CA PRO A 140 21.86 -7.63 44.71
C PRO A 140 21.40 -8.98 45.26
N HIS A 141 21.96 -10.05 44.70
CA HIS A 141 22.19 -11.29 45.43
C HIS A 141 23.42 -11.09 46.32
N GLU A 142 23.27 -11.14 47.65
CA GLU A 142 24.31 -11.53 48.63
C GLU A 142 23.65 -11.64 50.02
N SER A 143 23.41 -12.87 50.49
CA SER A 143 24.23 -13.62 51.48
C SER A 143 23.95 -13.20 52.94
N HIS A 144 23.05 -13.95 53.60
CA HIS A 144 22.97 -13.98 55.06
C HIS A 144 23.74 -15.22 55.57
N GLU A 145 24.94 -14.98 56.11
CA GLU A 145 25.58 -15.81 57.13
C GLU A 145 25.33 -15.14 58.49
N GLU A 146 24.62 -15.84 59.39
CA GLU A 146 24.94 -16.12 60.80
C GLU A 146 23.78 -16.90 61.46
#